data_AF-A0A917VS07-F1
#
_entry.id   AF-A0A917VS07-F1
#
_cell.length_a   1.000
_cell.length_b   1.000
_cell.length_c   1.000
_cell.angle_alpha   90.00
_cell.angle_beta   90.00
_cell.angle_gamma   90.00
#
_symmetry.space_group_name_H-M   'P 1'
#
loop_
_entity.id
_entity.type
_entity.pdbx_description
1 polymer ?
#
loop_
_entity_poly.entity_id
_entity_poly.type
_entity_poly.pdbx_seq_one_letter_code
_entity_poly.pdbx_strand_id
1 'polypeptide(L)'
;MASSHPTLVARARAIAEVCAAHGSTLPAAAIAFPQTHPSIINVTLGTRTAEQVGRNVELHDQQVPDGLWDDLRTQGLIRSDMPTGHDGGRDERCL
;
A
#
# COMPACT_ATOMS: atom_id res chain seq x y z
N MET A 1 -1.10 -17.85 17.70
CA MET A 1 -2.01 -16.75 17.29
C MET A 1 -1.37 -15.45 17.76
N ALA A 2 -1.00 -14.55 16.86
CA ALA A 2 -0.31 -13.30 17.24
C ALA A 2 -1.25 -12.42 18.08
N SER A 3 -0.82 -12.00 19.27
CA SER A 3 -1.57 -11.01 20.05
C SER A 3 -1.41 -9.65 19.38
N SER A 4 -2.44 -9.22 18.64
CA SER A 4 -2.44 -7.91 18.02
C SER A 4 -2.85 -6.88 19.06
N HIS A 5 -1.96 -5.92 19.36
CA HIS A 5 -2.25 -4.83 20.31
C HIS A 5 -3.49 -4.06 19.83
N PRO A 6 -4.50 -3.80 20.68
CA PRO A 6 -5.76 -3.16 20.27
C PRO A 6 -5.56 -1.84 19.51
N THR A 7 -4.54 -1.07 19.89
CA THR A 7 -4.14 0.18 19.22
C THR A 7 -3.74 -0.03 17.76
N LEU A 8 -3.04 -1.12 17.44
CA LEU A 8 -2.64 -1.43 16.06
C LEU A 8 -3.85 -1.81 15.21
N VAL A 9 -4.77 -2.60 15.77
CA VAL A 9 -6.01 -2.97 15.08
C VAL A 9 -6.87 -1.73 14.81
N ALA A 10 -6.98 -0.82 15.78
CA ALA A 10 -7.71 0.43 15.60
C ALA A 10 -7.09 1.30 14.49
N ARG A 11 -5.76 1.46 14.49
CA ARG A 11 -5.06 2.18 13.42
C ARG A 11 -5.25 1.53 12.05
N ALA A 12 -5.16 0.21 11.96
CA ALA A 12 -5.37 -0.51 10.71
C ALA A 12 -6.79 -0.32 10.17
N ARG A 13 -7.80 -0.29 11.04
CA ARG A 13 -9.20 0.01 10.67
C ARG A 13 -9.35 1.44 10.15
N ALA A 14 -8.76 2.42 10.83
CA ALA A 14 -8.79 3.81 10.36
C ALA A 14 -8.15 3.97 8.97
N ILE A 15 -7.02 3.29 8.71
CA ILE A 15 -6.40 3.29 7.37
C ILE A 15 -7.34 2.62 6.36
N ALA A 16 -7.96 1.50 6.71
CA ALA A 16 -8.89 0.80 5.82
C ALA A 16 -10.12 1.65 5.45
N GLU A 17 -10.63 2.46 6.37
CA GLU A 17 -11.73 3.41 6.13
C GLU A 17 -11.32 4.48 5.10
N VAL A 18 -10.12 5.04 5.22
CA VAL A 18 -9.58 5.99 4.22
C VAL A 18 -9.40 5.29 2.87
N CYS A 19 -8.83 4.09 2.83
CA CYS A 19 -8.68 3.35 1.57
C CYS A 19 -10.04 3.12 0.89
N ALA A 20 -11.07 2.75 1.65
CA ALA A 20 -12.41 2.53 1.12
C ALA A 20 -13.04 3.82 0.57
N ALA A 21 -12.83 4.96 1.23
CA ALA A 21 -13.30 6.26 0.76
C ALA A 21 -12.69 6.65 -0.61
N HIS A 22 -11.50 6.16 -0.92
CA HIS A 22 -10.80 6.36 -2.19
C HIS A 22 -11.05 5.23 -3.21
N GLY A 23 -11.98 4.31 -2.95
CA GLY A 23 -12.29 3.20 -3.86
C GLY A 23 -11.18 2.14 -3.94
N SER A 24 -10.26 2.11 -2.97
CA SER A 24 -9.19 1.11 -2.86
C SER A 24 -9.41 0.20 -1.64
N THR A 25 -8.45 -0.67 -1.38
CA THR A 25 -8.44 -1.55 -0.20
C THR A 25 -7.12 -1.40 0.55
N LEU A 26 -7.15 -1.63 1.87
CA LEU A 26 -5.92 -1.59 2.67
C LEU A 26 -4.81 -2.51 2.12
N PRO A 27 -5.07 -3.75 1.66
CA PRO A 27 -4.05 -4.58 1.05
C PRO A 27 -3.47 -4.01 -0.25
N ALA A 28 -4.31 -3.44 -1.13
CA ALA A 28 -3.82 -2.82 -2.36
C ALA A 28 -2.95 -1.60 -2.06
N ALA A 29 -3.41 -0.71 -1.17
CA ALA A 29 -2.63 0.43 -0.70
C ALA A 29 -1.31 -0.02 -0.03
N ALA A 30 -1.31 -1.09 0.76
CA ALA A 30 -0.09 -1.60 1.38
C ALA A 30 0.95 -2.09 0.36
N ILE A 31 0.52 -2.66 -0.76
CA ILE A 31 1.41 -3.11 -1.85
C ILE A 31 1.94 -1.91 -2.64
N ALA A 32 1.10 -0.92 -2.93
CA ALA A 32 1.49 0.28 -3.68
C ALA A 32 2.36 1.25 -2.87
N PHE A 33 2.17 1.31 -1.55
CA PHE A 33 2.80 2.32 -0.69
C PHE A 33 4.34 2.40 -0.80
N PRO A 34 5.12 1.30 -0.82
CA PRO A 34 6.57 1.39 -0.99
C PRO A 34 6.97 2.02 -2.33
N GLN A 35 6.17 1.84 -3.38
CA GLN A 35 6.45 2.36 -4.72
C GLN A 35 6.26 3.88 -4.82
N THR A 36 5.73 4.55 -3.79
CA THR A 36 5.70 6.01 -3.74
C THR A 36 7.08 6.62 -3.48
N HIS A 37 8.08 5.80 -3.14
CA HIS A 37 9.46 6.24 -2.92
C HIS A 37 10.34 5.87 -4.13
N PRO A 38 11.08 6.84 -4.72
CA PRO A 38 11.79 6.63 -5.99
C PRO A 38 12.92 5.58 -5.93
N SER A 39 13.47 5.30 -4.74
CA SER A 39 14.50 4.26 -4.56
C SER A 39 13.97 2.82 -4.49
N ILE A 40 12.66 2.60 -4.55
CA ILE A 40 12.06 1.27 -4.45
C ILE A 40 11.84 0.70 -5.85
N ILE A 41 12.51 -0.43 -6.14
CA ILE A 41 12.44 -1.11 -7.44
C ILE A 41 11.55 -2.36 -7.43
N ASN A 42 11.26 -2.94 -6.27
CA ASN A 42 10.36 -4.09 -6.13
C ASN A 42 9.74 -4.16 -4.72
N VAL A 43 8.65 -4.91 -4.61
CA VAL A 43 7.97 -5.23 -3.34
C VAL A 43 7.79 -6.74 -3.23
N THR A 44 8.49 -7.38 -2.30
CA THR A 44 8.39 -8.83 -2.08
C THR A 44 7.12 -9.19 -1.30
N LEU A 45 6.25 -9.99 -1.89
CA LEU A 45 5.01 -10.47 -1.27
C LEU A 45 5.13 -11.94 -0.89
N GLY A 46 4.72 -12.28 0.34
CA GLY A 46 4.72 -13.66 0.83
C GLY A 46 3.61 -14.49 0.20
N THR A 47 3.94 -15.69 -0.26
CA THR A 47 2.98 -16.63 -0.88
C THR A 47 3.28 -18.06 -0.45
N ARG A 48 2.23 -18.83 -0.13
CA ARG A 48 2.31 -20.26 0.19
C ARG A 48 1.49 -21.13 -0.76
N THR A 49 0.59 -20.53 -1.53
CA THR A 49 -0.30 -21.23 -2.49
C THR A 49 -0.39 -20.43 -3.79
N ALA A 50 -0.77 -21.11 -4.89
CA ALA A 50 -0.96 -20.46 -6.19
C ALA A 50 -2.08 -19.40 -6.17
N GLU A 51 -3.15 -19.64 -5.40
CA GLU A 51 -4.24 -18.67 -5.21
C GLU A 51 -3.75 -17.36 -4.58
N GLN A 52 -2.79 -17.44 -3.65
CA GLN A 52 -2.19 -16.24 -3.05
C GLN A 52 -1.35 -15.47 -4.04
N VAL A 53 -0.67 -16.16 -4.98
CA VAL A 53 0.03 -15.49 -6.09
C VAL A 53 -0.97 -14.71 -6.94
N GLY A 54 -2.06 -15.35 -7.38
CA GLY A 54 -3.12 -14.69 -8.16
C GLY A 54 -3.70 -13.46 -7.45
N ARG A 55 -4.07 -13.61 -6.17
CA ARG A 55 -4.56 -12.50 -5.36
C ARG A 55 -3.55 -11.35 -5.22
N ASN A 56 -2.27 -11.66 -5.05
CA ASN A 56 -1.22 -10.65 -4.93
C ASN A 56 -1.07 -9.86 -6.23
N VAL A 57 -1.15 -10.53 -7.38
CA VAL A 57 -1.15 -9.88 -8.70
C VAL A 57 -2.38 -8.99 -8.87
N GLU A 58 -3.57 -9.49 -8.56
CA GLU A 58 -4.82 -8.71 -8.62
C GLU A 58 -4.78 -7.46 -7.73
N LEU A 59 -4.17 -7.55 -6.54
CA LEU A 59 -4.02 -6.39 -5.65
C LEU A 59 -2.95 -5.41 -6.13
N HIS A 60 -1.85 -5.92 -6.71
CA HIS A 60 -0.80 -5.09 -7.29
C HIS A 60 -1.32 -4.26 -8.48
N ASP A 61 -2.19 -4.85 -9.31
CA ASP A 61 -2.71 -4.19 -10.50
C ASP A 61 -3.85 -3.20 -10.21
N GLN A 62 -4.31 -3.09 -8.95
CA GLN A 62 -5.29 -2.09 -8.55
C GLN A 62 -4.67 -0.70 -8.51
N GLN A 63 -5.27 0.25 -9.23
CA GLN A 63 -4.88 1.64 -9.16
C GLN A 63 -5.20 2.23 -7.78
N VAL A 64 -4.21 2.83 -7.13
CA VAL A 64 -4.36 3.53 -5.85
C VAL A 64 -4.27 5.05 -6.12
N PRO A 65 -5.35 5.83 -5.89
CA PRO A 65 -5.33 7.26 -6.16
C PRO A 65 -4.33 8.02 -5.27
N ASP A 66 -3.61 8.99 -5.83
CA ASP A 66 -2.62 9.78 -5.08
C ASP A 66 -3.23 10.53 -3.89
N GLY A 67 -4.48 10.97 -4.02
CA GLY A 67 -5.23 11.66 -2.96
C GLY A 67 -5.42 10.80 -1.70
N LEU A 68 -5.33 9.47 -1.81
CA LEU A 68 -5.36 8.57 -0.66
C LEU A 68 -4.18 8.88 0.28
N TRP A 69 -2.99 9.11 -0.26
CA TRP A 69 -1.80 9.39 0.53
C TRP A 69 -1.89 10.74 1.25
N ASP A 70 -2.48 11.75 0.61
CA ASP A 70 -2.72 13.06 1.21
C ASP A 70 -3.66 12.98 2.42
N ASP A 71 -4.76 12.22 2.30
CA ASP A 71 -5.71 12.04 3.39
C ASP A 71 -5.11 11.25 4.55
N LEU A 72 -4.34 10.19 4.26
CA LEU A 72 -3.64 9.43 5.30
C LEU A 72 -2.61 10.30 6.06
N ARG A 73 -1.91 11.22 5.36
CA ARG A 73 -0.99 12.18 5.99
C ARG A 73 -1.74 13.18 6.86
N THR A 74 -2.82 13.75 6.34
CA THR A 74 -3.64 14.74 7.04
C THR A 74 -4.22 14.18 8.33
N GLN A 75 -4.61 12.91 8.33
CA GLN A 75 -5.13 12.21 9.50
C GLN A 75 -4.03 11.66 10.45
N GLY A 76 -2.75 11.88 10.14
CA GLY A 76 -1.63 11.38 10.94
C GLY A 76 -1.51 9.84 10.95
N LEU A 77 -2.13 9.16 9.98
CA LEU A 77 -2.13 7.71 9.88
C LEU A 77 -0.84 7.17 9.24
N ILE A 78 -0.15 7.99 8.46
CA ILE A 78 1.21 7.78 7.95
C ILE A 78 2.08 9.03 8.24
N ARG A 79 3.40 8.88 8.11
CA ARG A 79 4.32 10.02 8.35
C ARG A 79 4.12 11.10 7.29
N SER A 80 4.25 12.36 7.70
CA SER A 80 4.06 13.52 6.83
C SER A 80 5.19 13.71 5.80
N ASP A 81 6.37 13.16 6.05
CA ASP A 81 7.57 13.25 5.21
C ASP A 81 7.61 12.23 4.06
N MET A 82 6.56 11.41 3.90
CA MET A 82 6.51 10.39 2.86
C MET A 82 6.44 11.03 1.46
N PRO A 83 7.29 10.61 0.50
CA PRO A 83 7.15 11.03 -0.90
C PRO A 83 5.85 10.49 -1.50
N THR A 84 5.20 11.28 -2.37
CA THR A 84 4.00 10.88 -3.13
C THR A 84 4.22 10.95 -4.64
N GLY A 85 5.48 11.07 -5.08
CA GLY A 85 5.82 11.16 -6.49
C GLY A 85 6.08 9.79 -7.10
N HIS A 86 5.25 9.38 -8.06
CA HIS A 86 5.62 8.38 -9.04
C HIS A 86 6.35 9.06 -10.22
N ASP A 87 7.59 9.50 -10.02
CA ASP A 87 8.54 9.70 -11.13
C ASP A 87 9.30 8.39 -11.35
N GLY A 88 8.56 7.36 -11.77
CA GLY A 88 9.05 5.99 -11.88
C GLY A 88 8.67 5.39 -13.22
N GLY A 89 9.02 6.07 -14.31
CA GLY A 89 9.06 5.44 -15.63
C GLY A 89 9.73 4.08 -15.48
N ARG A 90 9.04 3.03 -15.96
CA ARG A 90 9.52 1.63 -15.93
C ARG A 90 11.00 1.61 -16.27
N ASP A 91 11.83 1.45 -15.25
CA ASP A 91 13.26 1.34 -15.45
C ASP A 91 13.49 -0.03 -16.09
N GLU A 92 13.69 -0.04 -17.41
CA GLU A 92 13.93 -1.24 -18.24
C GLU A 92 15.16 -2.05 -17.76
N ARG A 93 15.83 -1.62 -16.69
CA ARG A 93 17.00 -2.23 -16.06
C ARG A 93 16.68 -3.41 -15.11
N CYS A 94 15.40 -3.76 -14.89
CA CYS A 94 15.01 -4.88 -14.03
C CYS A 94 14.28 -6.03 -14.75
N LEU A 95 14.33 -6.04 -16.09
CA LEU A 95 13.93 -7.19 -16.94
C LEU A 95 15.15 -7.76 -17.66
#